data_AF-A0A6A1V1J0-F1
#
_entry.id   AF-A0A6A1V1J0-F1
#
_cell.length_a   1.000
_cell.length_b   1.000
_cell.length_c   1.000
_cell.angle_alpha   90.00
_cell.angle_beta   90.00
_cell.angle_gamma   90.00
#
_symmetry.space_group_name_H-M   'P 1'
#
loop_
_entity.id
_entity.type
_entity.pdbx_description
1 polymer ?
#
loop_
_entity_poly.entity_id
_entity_poly.type
_entity_poly.pdbx_seq_one_letter_code
_entity_poly.pdbx_strand_id
1 'polypeptide(L)'
;MASHKARVKEAIINNVLPTSVPLAGTVVDMFCCPLINATHKLGVPSYLFFMCNVAFLSFMLYLSKVDGSRLNSVAEPRRGVE
;
A
#
# COMPACT_ATOMS: atom_id res chain seq x y z
N MET A 1 9.37 -12.68 -2.19
CA MET A 1 9.18 -11.21 -2.20
C MET A 1 9.78 -10.46 -0.99
N ALA A 2 10.45 -11.12 -0.02
CA ALA A 2 10.98 -10.44 1.18
C ALA A 2 12.32 -9.70 1.00
N SER A 3 13.11 -10.04 -0.02
CA SER A 3 14.48 -9.51 -0.20
C SER A 3 14.54 -8.01 -0.54
N HIS A 4 13.56 -7.50 -1.30
CA HIS A 4 13.54 -6.09 -1.73
C HIS A 4 13.49 -5.11 -0.57
N LYS A 5 12.79 -5.46 0.52
CA LYS A 5 12.60 -4.57 1.68
C LYS A 5 13.92 -4.27 2.40
N ALA A 6 14.77 -5.29 2.54
CA ALA A 6 16.10 -5.14 3.13
C ALA A 6 17.00 -4.31 2.22
N ARG A 7 16.99 -4.57 0.91
CA ARG A 7 17.82 -3.81 -0.05
C ARG A 7 17.46 -2.33 -0.12
N VAL A 8 16.16 -1.99 -0.05
CA VAL A 8 15.75 -0.58 -0.05
C VAL A 8 16.13 0.11 1.26
N LYS A 9 16.00 -0.58 2.41
CA LYS A 9 16.47 -0.04 3.69
C LYS A 9 17.97 0.27 3.65
N GLU A 10 18.78 -0.67 3.17
CA GLU A 10 20.23 -0.49 3.04
C GLU A 10 20.56 0.63 2.06
N ALA A 11 19.86 0.75 0.93
CA ALA A 11 20.08 1.84 -0.01
C ALA A 11 19.76 3.22 0.60
N ILE A 12 18.70 3.34 1.41
CA ILE A 12 18.37 4.59 2.09
C ILE A 12 19.45 4.93 3.14
N ILE A 13 19.89 3.95 3.93
CA ILE A 13 20.91 4.16 4.95
C ILE A 13 22.27 4.53 4.34
N ASN A 14 22.68 3.85 3.27
CA ASN A 14 24.01 4.03 2.71
C ASN A 14 24.11 5.20 1.71
N ASN A 15 23.01 5.61 1.07
CA ASN A 15 23.05 6.65 0.04
C ASN A 15 22.27 7.93 0.39
N VAL A 16 21.30 7.87 1.30
CA VAL A 16 20.41 9.02 1.58
C VAL A 16 20.72 9.65 2.93
N LEU A 17 20.79 8.86 4.00
CA LEU A 17 21.14 9.35 5.35
C LEU A 17 22.53 10.00 5.51
N PRO A 18 23.59 9.60 4.79
CA PRO A 18 24.91 10.24 4.91
C PRO A 18 24.97 11.58 4.17
N THR A 19 23.92 11.93 3.42
CA THR A 19 23.84 13.21 2.73
C THR A 19 23.63 14.31 3.78
N SER A 20 24.30 15.46 3.62
CA SER A 20 24.14 16.62 4.50
C SER A 20 22.72 17.21 4.52
N VAL A 21 21.80 16.69 3.69
CA VAL A 21 20.42 17.13 3.57
C VAL A 21 19.52 16.11 4.28
N PRO A 22 18.74 16.53 5.29
CA PRO A 22 17.85 15.62 6.01
C PRO A 22 16.74 15.08 5.09
N LEU A 23 16.49 13.77 5.18
CA LEU A 23 15.43 13.11 4.42
C LEU A 23 14.05 13.55 4.93
N ALA A 24 13.42 14.45 4.20
CA ALA A 24 12.13 15.05 4.58
C ALA A 24 10.93 14.10 4.40
N GLY A 25 11.04 13.05 3.59
CA GLY A 25 9.96 12.11 3.33
C GLY A 25 10.21 11.20 2.14
N THR A 26 9.42 10.13 2.02
CA THR A 26 9.47 9.21 0.87
C THR A 26 8.15 9.19 0.13
N VAL A 27 8.16 9.35 -1.19
CA VAL A 27 6.97 9.15 -2.03
C VAL A 27 6.98 7.72 -2.57
N VAL A 28 5.89 6.98 -2.36
CA VAL A 28 5.78 5.57 -2.74
C VAL A 28 4.52 5.34 -3.54
N ASP A 29 4.63 4.56 -4.61
CA ASP A 29 3.48 4.18 -5.43
C ASP A 29 2.55 3.20 -4.67
N MET A 30 1.26 3.20 -5.00
CA MET A 30 0.25 2.30 -4.42
C MET A 30 0.63 0.81 -4.51
N PHE A 31 1.33 0.36 -5.55
CA PHE A 31 1.77 -1.04 -5.65
C PHE A 31 2.96 -1.35 -4.75
N CYS A 32 3.67 -0.32 -4.29
CA CYS A 32 4.85 -0.41 -3.44
C CYS A 32 4.53 -0.25 -1.94
N CYS A 33 3.33 -0.61 -1.51
CA CYS A 33 2.94 -0.64 -0.08
C CYS A 33 3.97 -1.28 0.88
N PRO A 34 4.72 -2.35 0.52
CA PRO A 34 5.73 -2.91 1.41
C PRO A 34 6.83 -1.93 1.82
N LEU A 35 7.07 -0.89 1.01
CA LEU A 35 8.05 0.16 1.25
C LEU A 35 7.64 1.10 2.37
N ILE A 36 6.34 1.39 2.53
CA ILE A 36 5.78 2.21 3.63
C ILE A 36 6.20 1.65 4.99
N ASN A 37 6.16 0.33 5.14
CA ASN A 37 6.55 -0.30 6.40
C ASN A 37 8.08 -0.23 6.63
N ALA A 38 8.90 -0.10 5.60
CA ALA A 38 10.34 0.06 5.75
C ALA A 38 10.70 1.50 6.17
N THR A 39 10.05 2.49 5.56
CA THR A 39 10.25 3.92 5.85
C THR A 39 9.66 4.32 7.20
N HIS A 40 8.54 3.71 7.61
CA HIS A 40 8.00 3.84 8.97
C HIS A 40 9.02 3.41 10.04
N LYS A 41 9.76 2.31 9.81
CA LYS A 41 10.83 1.86 10.72
C LYS A 41 12.03 2.81 10.76
N LEU A 42 12.19 3.65 9.74
CA LEU A 42 13.24 4.66 9.67
C LEU A 42 12.79 6.01 10.25
N GLY A 43 11.53 6.16 10.68
CA GLY A 43 11.00 7.41 11.23
C GLY A 43 10.75 8.50 10.19
N VAL A 44 10.66 8.12 8.90
CA VAL A 44 10.52 9.06 7.78
C VAL A 44 9.06 9.11 7.33
N PRO A 45 8.45 10.30 7.16
CA PRO A 45 7.07 10.41 6.68
C PRO A 45 6.94 9.86 5.26
N SER A 46 5.87 9.11 4.99
CA SER A 46 5.64 8.43 3.72
C SER A 46 4.40 8.95 3.02
N TYR A 47 4.54 9.40 1.77
CA TYR A 47 3.47 9.92 0.94
C TYR A 47 3.10 8.89 -0.13
N LEU A 48 1.81 8.62 -0.30
CA LEU A 48 1.33 7.69 -1.31
C LEU A 48 1.09 8.45 -2.62
N PHE A 49 1.76 8.04 -3.69
CA PHE A 49 1.43 8.45 -5.04
C PHE A 49 0.48 7.43 -5.66
N PHE A 50 -0.66 7.91 -6.13
CA PHE A 50 -1.67 7.08 -6.75
C PHE A 50 -1.72 7.37 -8.25
N MET A 51 -1.25 6.43 -9.05
CA MET A 51 -1.09 6.62 -10.50
C MET A 51 -2.41 6.61 -11.28
N CYS A 52 -3.51 6.11 -10.69
CA CYS A 52 -4.78 5.90 -11.39
C CYS A 52 -5.84 6.98 -11.08
N ASN A 53 -6.95 6.96 -11.82
CA ASN A 53 -8.11 7.83 -11.57
C ASN A 53 -8.67 7.66 -10.14
N VAL A 54 -9.16 8.74 -9.55
CA VAL A 54 -9.93 8.76 -8.28
C VAL A 54 -11.08 7.75 -8.28
N ALA A 55 -11.73 7.48 -9.42
CA ALA A 55 -12.75 6.43 -9.53
C ALA A 55 -12.19 5.03 -9.22
N PHE A 56 -10.98 4.72 -9.70
CA PHE A 56 -10.30 3.46 -9.41
C PHE A 56 -9.85 3.40 -7.95
N LEU A 57 -9.38 4.51 -7.36
CA LEU A 57 -9.09 4.61 -5.93
C LEU A 57 -10.34 4.31 -5.09
N SER A 58 -11.46 4.95 -5.45
CA SER A 58 -12.74 4.78 -4.77
C SER A 58 -13.23 3.34 -4.84
N PHE A 59 -13.06 2.69 -6.00
CA PHE A 59 -13.37 1.27 -6.19
C PHE A 59 -12.48 0.37 -5.32
N MET A 60 -11.16 0.60 -5.30
CA MET A 60 -10.23 -0.16 -4.45
C MET A 60 -10.56 -0.01 -2.96
N LEU A 61 -10.92 1.19 -2.50
CA LEU A 61 -11.33 1.44 -1.12
C LEU A 61 -12.67 0.77 -0.78
N TYR A 62 -13.61 0.76 -1.72
CA TYR A 62 -14.89 0.05 -1.58
C TYR A 62 -14.66 -1.46 -1.42
N LEU A 63 -13.86 -2.06 -2.30
CA LEU A 63 -13.51 -3.48 -2.19
C LEU A 63 -12.79 -3.80 -0.89
N SER A 64 -11.89 -2.94 -0.44
CA SER A 64 -11.17 -3.13 0.83
C SER A 64 -12.09 -3.10 2.07
N LYS A 65 -13.30 -2.55 1.94
CA LYS A 65 -14.33 -2.48 3.01
C LYS A 65 -15.39 -3.57 2.88
N VAL A 66 -15.47 -4.22 1.73
CA VAL A 66 -16.35 -5.36 1.53
C VAL A 66 -15.76 -6.53 2.30
N ASP A 67 -16.37 -6.81 3.46
CA ASP A 67 -16.09 -7.99 4.24
C ASP A 67 -16.31 -9.26 3.37
N GLY A 68 -15.37 -10.20 3.39
CA GLY A 68 -15.42 -11.42 2.58
C GLY A 68 -16.70 -12.23 2.81
N SER A 69 -17.30 -12.07 3.98
CA SER A 69 -18.61 -12.62 4.37
C SER A 69 -19.77 -12.13 3.48
N ARG A 70 -19.71 -10.90 2.95
CA ARG A 70 -20.80 -10.29 2.15
C ARG A 70 -20.74 -10.67 0.67
N LEU A 71 -19.56 -10.97 0.14
CA LEU A 71 -19.41 -11.45 -1.24
C LEU A 71 -20.01 -12.85 -1.42
N ASN A 72 -19.86 -13.73 -0.43
CA ASN A 72 -20.47 -15.05 -0.43
C ASN A 72 -22.01 -15.00 -0.34
N SER A 73 -22.58 -13.94 0.24
CA SER A 73 -24.04 -13.77 0.35
C SER A 73 -24.73 -13.25 -0.91
N VAL A 74 -23.98 -12.63 -1.83
CA VAL A 74 -24.49 -12.17 -3.15
C VAL A 74 -24.39 -13.29 -4.19
N ALA A 75 -23.51 -14.28 -3.96
CA ALA A 75 -23.30 -15.41 -4.87
C ALA A 75 -24.29 -16.57 -4.66
N GLU A 76 -25.02 -16.64 -3.54
CA GLU A 76 -26.11 -17.61 -3.38
C GLU A 76 -27.35 -17.13 -4.15
N PRO A 77 -27.80 -17.86 -5.18
CA PRO A 77 -29.06 -17.55 -5.83
C PRO A 77 -30.18 -17.77 -4.81
N ARG A 78 -31.10 -16.82 -4.69
CA ARG A 78 -32.36 -17.04 -3.98
C ARG A 78 -33.05 -18.23 -4.63
N ARG A 79 -32.89 -19.42 -4.06
CA ARG A 79 -33.73 -20.57 -4.40
C ARG A 79 -35.16 -20.15 -4.09
N GLY A 80 -35.94 -20.02 -5.16
CA GLY A 80 -37.37 -19.84 -5.06
C GLY A 80 -37.94 -20.92 -4.15
N VAL A 81 -38.77 -20.47 -3.22
CA VAL A 81 -39.68 -21.35 -2.50
C VAL A 81 -40.80 -21.64 -3.49
N GLU A 82 -40.78 -22.84 -4.08
CA GLU A 82 -41.99 -23.52 -4.54
C GLU A 82 -42.42 -24.51 -3.46
#